data_AF-A0A7V0JGA5-F1
#
_entry.id   AF-A0A7V0JGA5-F1
#
_cell.length_a   1.000
_cell.length_b   1.000
_cell.length_c   1.000
_cell.angle_alpha   90.00
_cell.angle_beta   90.00
_cell.angle_gamma   90.00
#
_symmetry.space_group_name_H-M   'P 1'
#
loop_
_entity.id
_entity.type
_entity.pdbx_description
1 polymer ?
#
loop_
_entity_poly.entity_id
_entity_poly.type
_entity_poly.pdbx_seq_one_letter_code
_entity_poly.pdbx_strand_id
1 'polypeptide(L)'
;MSTINQELLGLLQEEVGAGKTQVYWLVARKCEATGLSRAQAAIALAMEFGIDVSKYATEYDLETIRKSEPGLVSMIEGMLSRKKEIAQAIKETQSQETIRDPYVDSKMLAVAYKNAEVCAKLFIFENSLRRVVSAVMEKEYGIDWWYDVTPRDIMYSTFDRRSGEKEPKWRGQFGAEPIYYTD
;
A
#
# COMPACT_ATOMS: atom_id res chain seq x y z
N MET A 1 22.14 -8.50 6.39
CA MET A 1 22.50 -7.51 5.35
C MET A 1 21.21 -6.81 4.95
N SER A 2 21.11 -5.49 5.12
CA SER A 2 19.88 -4.77 4.78
C SER A 2 19.71 -4.69 3.26
N THR A 3 18.70 -5.36 2.73
CA THR A 3 18.35 -5.37 1.30
C THR A 3 17.46 -4.18 0.98
N ILE A 4 17.77 -3.48 -0.12
CA ILE A 4 16.98 -2.34 -0.60
C ILE A 4 15.60 -2.85 -1.07
N ASN A 5 14.54 -2.11 -0.72
CA ASN A 5 13.19 -2.41 -1.17
C ASN A 5 13.11 -2.33 -2.71
N GLN A 6 12.59 -3.38 -3.35
CA GLN A 6 12.57 -3.50 -4.81
C GLN A 6 11.62 -2.50 -5.49
N GLU A 7 10.53 -2.11 -4.84
CA GLU A 7 9.61 -1.09 -5.37
C GLU A 7 10.27 0.29 -5.36
N LEU A 8 10.92 0.66 -4.25
CA LEU A 8 11.67 1.92 -4.14
C LEU A 8 12.80 1.98 -5.19
N LEU A 9 13.46 0.85 -5.45
CA LEU A 9 14.48 0.74 -6.47
C LEU A 9 13.91 0.92 -7.89
N GLY A 10 12.68 0.45 -8.13
CA GLY A 10 11.94 0.68 -9.38
C GLY A 10 11.66 2.16 -9.60
N LEU A 11 11.09 2.84 -8.59
CA LEU A 11 10.82 4.28 -8.64
C LEU A 11 12.09 5.11 -8.87
N LEU A 12 13.19 4.73 -8.21
CA LEU A 12 14.48 5.36 -8.43
C LEU A 12 15.02 5.15 -9.85
N GLN A 13 14.77 4.01 -10.50
CA GLN A 13 15.18 3.81 -11.89
C GLN A 13 14.42 4.72 -12.85
N GLU A 14 13.11 4.87 -12.62
CA GLU A 14 12.24 5.71 -13.45
C GLU A 14 12.64 7.18 -13.34
N GLU A 15 12.79 7.70 -12.12
CA GLU A 15 13.14 9.12 -11.90
C GLU A 15 14.58 9.47 -12.28
N VAL A 16 15.53 8.57 -12.03
CA VAL A 16 16.94 8.79 -12.41
C VAL A 16 17.16 8.52 -13.91
N GLY A 17 16.21 7.86 -14.59
CA GLY A 17 16.33 7.47 -16.00
C GLY A 17 17.50 6.50 -16.26
N ALA A 18 17.87 5.71 -15.24
CA ALA A 18 19.09 4.92 -15.24
C ALA A 18 18.82 3.43 -14.95
N GLY A 19 19.67 2.56 -15.50
CA GLY A 19 19.59 1.12 -15.25
C GLY A 19 19.89 0.75 -13.78
N LYS A 20 19.40 -0.41 -13.35
CA LYS A 20 19.58 -0.95 -11.98
C LYS A 20 20.99 -0.79 -11.43
N THR A 21 22.00 -1.16 -12.21
CA THR A 21 23.42 -1.10 -11.81
C THR A 21 23.87 0.32 -11.43
N GLN A 22 23.40 1.32 -12.17
CA GLN A 22 23.74 2.71 -11.93
C GLN A 22 23.05 3.26 -10.67
N VAL A 23 21.79 2.87 -10.44
CA VAL A 23 21.07 3.20 -9.19
C VAL A 23 21.78 2.56 -7.99
N TYR A 24 22.19 1.29 -8.08
CA TYR A 24 22.97 0.65 -7.01
C TYR A 24 24.31 1.36 -6.76
N TRP A 25 24.99 1.82 -7.80
CA TRP A 25 26.22 2.59 -7.67
C TRP A 25 25.99 3.93 -6.98
N LEU A 26 24.92 4.66 -7.32
CA LEU A 26 24.54 5.91 -6.66
C LEU A 26 24.25 5.69 -5.16
N VAL A 27 23.52 4.63 -4.83
CA VAL A 27 23.25 4.26 -3.44
C VAL A 27 24.54 3.91 -2.69
N ALA A 28 25.45 3.16 -3.31
CA ALA A 28 26.73 2.82 -2.70
C ALA A 28 27.58 4.08 -2.42
N ARG A 29 27.64 5.00 -3.39
CA ARG A 29 28.31 6.29 -3.22
C ARG A 29 27.68 7.12 -2.09
N LYS A 30 26.36 7.10 -1.98
CA LYS A 30 25.63 7.79 -0.90
C LYS A 30 25.91 7.16 0.46
N CYS A 31 26.04 5.83 0.55
CA CYS A 31 26.50 5.14 1.76
C CYS A 31 27.89 5.61 2.20
N GLU A 32 28.84 5.67 1.26
CA GLU A 32 30.22 6.11 1.56
C GLU A 32 30.27 7.56 2.05
N ALA A 33 29.47 8.44 1.46
CA ALA A 33 29.44 9.85 1.83
C ALA A 33 28.81 10.12 3.21
N THR A 34 27.79 9.33 3.60
CA THR A 34 26.93 9.64 4.76
C THR A 34 27.08 8.66 5.93
N GLY A 35 27.76 7.53 5.70
CA GLY A 35 27.85 6.42 6.65
C GLY A 35 26.53 5.64 6.83
N LEU A 36 25.50 5.94 6.03
CA LEU A 36 24.19 5.29 6.13
C LEU A 36 24.22 3.86 5.62
N SER A 37 23.32 3.01 6.15
CA SER A 37 23.08 1.68 5.60
C SER A 37 22.52 1.77 4.18
N ARG A 38 22.65 0.71 3.36
CA ARG A 38 22.17 0.70 1.97
C ARG A 38 20.69 1.06 1.82
N ALA A 39 19.84 0.60 2.74
CA ALA A 39 18.43 0.93 2.73
C ALA A 39 18.19 2.41 3.04
N GLN A 40 18.87 2.96 4.05
CA GLN A 40 18.75 4.37 4.43
C GLN A 40 19.33 5.31 3.37
N ALA A 41 20.44 4.93 2.74
CA ALA A 41 21.03 5.67 1.64
C ALA A 41 20.11 5.69 0.40
N ALA A 42 19.40 4.59 0.13
CA ALA A 42 18.39 4.56 -0.93
C ALA A 42 17.18 5.46 -0.61
N ILE A 43 16.73 5.49 0.65
CA ILE A 43 15.68 6.41 1.10
C ILE A 43 16.14 7.87 0.97
N ALA A 44 17.34 8.19 1.44
CA ALA A 44 17.89 9.55 1.35
C ALA A 44 18.02 10.01 -0.11
N LEU A 45 18.50 9.12 -0.99
CA LEU A 45 18.59 9.39 -2.42
C LEU A 45 17.21 9.64 -3.03
N ALA A 46 16.21 8.81 -2.70
CA ALA A 46 14.85 8.98 -3.20
C ALA A 46 14.23 10.33 -2.75
N MET A 47 14.53 10.79 -1.54
CA MET A 47 14.10 12.11 -1.07
C MET A 47 14.72 13.25 -1.88
N GLU A 48 15.98 13.14 -2.31
CA GLU A 48 16.64 14.15 -3.15
C GLU A 48 15.96 14.28 -4.53
N PHE A 49 15.44 13.17 -5.06
CA PHE A 49 14.65 13.15 -6.29
C PHE A 49 13.16 13.49 -6.07
N GLY A 50 12.76 13.89 -4.86
CA GLY A 50 11.37 14.28 -4.57
C GLY A 50 10.39 13.11 -4.51
N ILE A 51 10.87 11.87 -4.42
CA ILE A 51 10.03 10.67 -4.31
C ILE A 51 9.45 10.60 -2.89
N ASP A 52 8.16 10.31 -2.77
CA ASP A 52 7.53 10.09 -1.48
C ASP A 52 8.00 8.77 -0.84
N VAL A 53 8.87 8.89 0.15
CA VAL A 53 9.43 7.75 0.89
C VAL A 53 8.59 7.34 2.11
N SER A 54 7.43 7.96 2.34
CA SER A 54 6.61 7.73 3.55
C SER A 54 6.23 6.26 3.76
N LYS A 55 6.07 5.51 2.66
CA LYS A 55 5.76 4.07 2.64
C LYS A 55 6.97 3.17 2.92
N TYR A 56 8.18 3.68 2.71
CA TYR A 56 9.42 2.89 2.73
C TYR A 56 10.34 3.22 3.92
N ALA A 57 10.13 4.37 4.55
CA ALA A 57 10.96 4.86 5.65
C ALA A 57 10.25 4.72 7.01
N THR A 58 10.96 4.12 7.97
CA THR A 58 10.56 4.15 9.39
C THR A 58 10.94 5.47 10.05
N GLU A 59 10.34 5.78 11.20
CA GLU A 59 10.71 6.98 11.99
C GLU A 59 12.20 6.96 12.37
N TYR A 60 12.73 5.77 12.73
CA TYR A 60 14.14 5.56 13.01
C TYR A 60 15.06 5.86 11.81
N ASP A 61 14.67 5.43 10.61
CA ASP A 61 15.45 5.70 9.40
C ASP A 61 15.49 7.19 9.08
N LEU A 62 14.35 7.88 9.21
CA LEU A 62 14.24 9.32 8.97
C LEU A 62 15.08 10.12 9.98
N GLU A 63 15.09 9.74 11.26
CA GLU A 63 15.94 10.38 12.27
C GLU A 63 17.43 10.17 12.00
N THR A 64 17.80 8.98 11.52
CA THR A 64 19.20 8.67 11.19
C THR A 64 19.65 9.47 9.96
N ILE A 65 18.82 9.53 8.92
CA ILE A 65 19.07 10.33 7.72
C ILE A 65 19.13 11.83 8.08
N ARG A 66 18.24 12.32 8.95
CA ARG A 66 18.25 13.70 9.45
C ARG A 66 19.58 14.10 10.10
N LYS A 67 20.21 13.18 10.84
CA LYS A 67 21.51 13.43 11.49
C LYS A 67 22.66 13.45 10.50
N SER A 68 22.60 12.62 9.45
CA SER A 68 23.65 12.50 8.45
C SER A 68 23.55 13.51 7.31
N GLU A 69 22.34 13.97 6.95
CA GLU A 69 22.07 14.84 5.81
C GLU A 69 21.21 16.05 6.22
N PRO A 70 21.84 17.15 6.68
CA PRO A 70 21.13 18.33 7.15
C PRO A 70 20.31 19.03 6.04
N GLY A 71 20.65 18.81 4.77
CA GLY A 71 19.91 19.37 3.62
C GLY A 71 18.49 18.80 3.46
N LEU A 72 18.21 17.62 4.02
CA LEU A 72 16.91 16.94 3.92
C LEU A 72 15.99 17.22 5.13
N VAL A 73 16.45 17.98 6.12
CA VAL A 73 15.76 18.18 7.41
C VAL A 73 14.34 18.71 7.24
N SER A 74 14.15 19.72 6.39
CA SER A 74 12.83 20.34 6.16
C SER A 74 11.82 19.36 5.53
N MET A 75 12.27 18.51 4.60
CA MET A 75 11.44 17.47 4.00
C MET A 75 11.06 16.40 5.03
N ILE A 76 12.03 15.98 5.86
CA ILE A 76 11.82 14.99 6.91
C ILE A 76 10.83 15.51 7.97
N GLU A 77 10.95 16.77 8.40
CA GLU A 77 10.05 17.37 9.39
C GLU A 77 8.60 17.47 8.89
N GLY A 78 8.41 17.79 7.60
CA GLY A 78 7.09 17.76 6.97
C GLY A 78 6.48 16.35 6.97
N MET A 79 7.27 15.33 6.65
CA MET A 79 6.81 13.93 6.65
C MET A 79 6.46 13.42 8.05
N LEU A 80 7.30 13.70 9.06
CA LEU A 80 7.04 13.29 10.45
C LEU A 80 5.80 13.97 11.02
N SER A 81 5.59 15.26 10.74
CA SER A 81 4.40 15.99 11.17
C SER A 81 3.13 15.42 10.54
N ARG A 82 3.14 15.16 9.22
CA ARG A 82 2.01 14.54 8.52
C ARG A 82 1.71 13.12 9.04
N LYS A 83 2.73 12.30 9.35
CA LYS A 83 2.52 10.97 9.96
C LYS A 83 1.86 11.07 11.33
N LYS A 84 2.22 12.06 12.15
CA LYS A 84 1.60 12.30 13.46
C LYS A 84 0.14 12.74 13.33
N GLU A 85 -0.17 13.64 12.41
CA GLU A 85 -1.54 14.07 12.11
C GLU A 85 -2.43 12.90 11.67
N ILE A 86 -1.93 12.07 10.76
CA ILE A 86 -2.65 10.87 10.29
C ILE A 86 -2.86 9.88 11.45
N ALA A 87 -1.82 9.62 12.25
CA ALA A 87 -1.93 8.71 13.40
C ALA A 87 -2.95 9.24 14.43
N GLN A 88 -3.00 10.55 14.63
CA GLN A 88 -3.96 11.18 15.52
C GLN A 88 -5.38 11.14 14.96
N ALA A 89 -5.59 11.43 13.67
CA ALA A 89 -6.89 11.31 13.02
C ALA A 89 -7.43 9.87 13.02
N ILE A 90 -6.55 8.87 12.83
CA ILE A 90 -6.91 7.45 12.95
C ILE A 90 -7.33 7.12 14.38
N LYS A 91 -6.59 7.62 15.38
CA LYS A 91 -6.91 7.41 16.79
C LYS A 91 -8.24 8.07 17.19
N GLU A 92 -8.52 9.27 16.67
CA GLU A 92 -9.78 10.00 16.86
C GLU A 92 -10.95 9.30 16.16
N THR A 93 -10.72 8.66 15.02
CA THR A 93 -11.72 7.83 14.33
C THR A 93 -11.98 6.50 15.06
N GLN A 94 -10.99 5.98 15.78
CA GLN A 94 -11.09 4.74 16.57
C GLN A 94 -11.63 4.95 17.98
N SER A 95 -11.64 6.19 18.51
CA SER A 95 -12.44 6.52 19.69
C SER A 95 -13.91 6.35 19.31
N GLN A 96 -14.49 5.23 19.75
CA GLN A 96 -15.89 4.87 19.57
C GLN A 96 -16.81 6.03 19.95
N GLU A 97 -17.23 6.83 18.96
CA GLU A 97 -18.46 7.56 19.11
C GLU A 97 -19.56 6.50 19.26
N THR A 98 -20.18 6.45 20.45
CA THR A 98 -21.35 5.61 20.65
C THR A 98 -22.42 6.12 19.70
N ILE A 99 -22.61 5.42 18.58
CA ILE A 99 -23.72 5.68 17.65
C ILE A 99 -25.00 5.60 18.49
N ARG A 100 -25.58 6.76 18.80
CA ARG A 100 -26.87 6.89 19.50
C ARG A 100 -27.92 7.19 18.45
N ASP A 101 -28.52 6.13 17.93
CA ASP A 101 -29.67 6.23 17.06
C ASP A 101 -30.94 5.95 17.90
N PRO A 102 -31.93 6.86 17.93
CA PRO A 102 -33.16 6.68 18.70
C PRO A 102 -34.05 5.52 18.19
N TYR A 103 -33.79 4.99 17.00
CA TYR A 103 -34.52 3.88 16.38
C TYR A 103 -33.76 2.56 16.41
N VAL A 104 -32.49 2.54 16.85
CA VAL A 104 -31.68 1.32 16.93
C VAL A 104 -31.45 0.94 18.38
N ASP A 105 -31.95 -0.24 18.77
CA ASP A 105 -31.73 -0.74 20.12
C ASP A 105 -30.29 -1.24 20.33
N SER A 106 -29.88 -1.36 21.59
CA SER A 106 -28.54 -1.82 21.94
C SER A 106 -28.25 -3.27 21.49
N LYS A 107 -29.29 -4.09 21.29
CA LYS A 107 -29.14 -5.47 20.84
C LYS A 107 -28.82 -5.53 19.35
N MET A 108 -29.48 -4.71 18.53
CA MET A 108 -29.21 -4.53 17.10
C MET A 108 -27.80 -4.02 16.88
N LEU A 109 -27.33 -3.06 17.69
CA LEU A 109 -25.95 -2.61 17.64
C LEU A 109 -24.97 -3.74 17.94
N ALA A 110 -25.22 -4.55 18.99
CA ALA A 110 -24.36 -5.68 19.33
C ALA A 110 -24.29 -6.73 18.19
N VAL A 111 -25.43 -7.01 17.54
CA VAL A 111 -25.49 -7.92 16.38
C VAL A 111 -24.73 -7.32 15.19
N ALA A 112 -24.89 -6.02 14.92
CA ALA A 112 -24.18 -5.33 13.84
C ALA A 112 -22.66 -5.39 14.03
N TYR A 113 -22.15 -5.15 15.24
CA TYR A 113 -20.73 -5.26 15.54
C TYR A 113 -20.19 -6.68 15.35
N LYS A 114 -20.93 -7.69 15.80
CA LYS A 114 -20.54 -9.09 15.61
C LYS A 114 -20.53 -9.46 14.12
N ASN A 115 -21.50 -8.98 13.34
CA ASN A 115 -21.53 -9.19 11.90
C ASN A 115 -20.36 -8.48 11.21
N ALA A 116 -20.03 -7.25 11.61
CA ALA A 116 -18.89 -6.52 11.05
C ALA A 116 -17.56 -7.27 11.27
N GLU A 117 -17.37 -7.90 12.44
CA GLU A 117 -16.20 -8.73 12.71
C GLU A 117 -16.11 -9.94 11.76
N VAL A 118 -17.25 -10.60 11.50
CA VAL A 118 -17.32 -11.72 10.54
C VAL A 118 -17.04 -11.23 9.12
N CYS A 119 -17.61 -10.09 8.71
CA CYS A 119 -17.36 -9.50 7.40
C CYS A 119 -15.86 -9.21 7.18
N ALA A 120 -15.16 -8.70 8.19
CA ALA A 120 -13.72 -8.47 8.10
C ALA A 120 -12.92 -9.78 7.89
N LYS A 121 -13.28 -10.85 8.60
CA LYS A 121 -12.64 -12.16 8.44
C LYS A 121 -12.91 -12.77 7.07
N LEU A 122 -14.16 -12.70 6.59
CA LEU A 122 -14.55 -13.16 5.26
C LEU A 122 -13.81 -12.40 4.18
N PHE A 123 -13.71 -11.08 4.29
CA PHE A 123 -12.98 -10.24 3.36
C PHE A 123 -11.50 -10.67 3.24
N ILE A 124 -10.83 -10.91 4.37
CA ILE A 124 -9.43 -11.39 4.35
C ILE A 124 -9.33 -12.75 3.69
N PHE A 125 -10.21 -13.68 4.05
CA PHE A 125 -10.22 -15.03 3.50
C PHE A 125 -10.43 -15.03 1.98
N GLU A 126 -11.45 -14.34 1.50
CA GLU A 126 -11.80 -14.21 0.08
C GLU A 126 -10.63 -13.64 -0.74
N ASN A 127 -10.01 -12.55 -0.25
CA ASN A 127 -8.86 -11.96 -0.92
C ASN A 127 -7.63 -12.88 -0.90
N SER A 128 -7.42 -13.63 0.18
CA SER A 128 -6.34 -14.62 0.24
C SER A 128 -6.54 -15.74 -0.78
N LEU A 129 -7.78 -16.22 -0.96
CA LEU A 129 -8.11 -17.21 -1.98
C LEU A 129 -7.86 -16.66 -3.38
N ARG A 130 -8.30 -15.43 -3.68
CA ARG A 130 -8.02 -14.78 -4.98
C ARG A 130 -6.53 -14.74 -5.28
N ARG A 131 -5.70 -14.39 -4.29
CA ARG A 131 -4.24 -14.37 -4.44
C ARG A 131 -3.67 -15.75 -4.72
N VAL A 132 -4.19 -16.81 -4.08
CA VAL A 132 -3.78 -18.19 -4.38
C VAL A 132 -4.16 -18.57 -5.81
N VAL A 133 -5.39 -18.28 -6.22
CA VAL A 133 -5.85 -18.55 -7.60
C VAL A 133 -4.97 -17.82 -8.61
N SER A 134 -4.76 -16.51 -8.46
CA SER A 134 -3.88 -15.73 -9.35
C SER A 134 -2.48 -16.33 -9.43
N ALA A 135 -1.88 -16.70 -8.29
CA ALA A 135 -0.53 -17.26 -8.27
C ALA A 135 -0.43 -18.63 -8.96
N VAL A 136 -1.44 -19.49 -8.79
CA VAL A 136 -1.49 -20.80 -9.46
C VAL A 136 -1.72 -20.61 -10.95
N MET A 137 -2.68 -19.78 -11.35
CA MET A 137 -3.02 -19.58 -12.75
C MET A 137 -1.90 -18.88 -13.52
N GLU A 138 -1.25 -17.88 -12.92
CA GLU A 138 -0.08 -17.21 -13.52
C GLU A 138 1.08 -18.18 -13.74
N LYS A 139 1.30 -19.11 -12.81
CA LYS A 139 2.35 -20.13 -12.94
C LYS A 139 2.06 -21.13 -14.06
N GLU A 140 0.80 -21.57 -14.21
CA GLU A 140 0.42 -22.61 -15.16
C GLU A 140 0.17 -22.06 -16.58
N TYR A 141 -0.40 -20.85 -16.69
CA TYR A 141 -0.88 -20.28 -17.95
C TYR A 141 -0.24 -18.94 -18.33
N GLY A 142 0.62 -18.37 -17.46
CA GLY A 142 1.28 -17.08 -17.69
C GLY A 142 0.51 -15.88 -17.16
N ILE A 143 1.12 -14.68 -17.25
CA ILE A 143 0.57 -13.42 -16.71
C ILE A 143 -0.81 -13.07 -17.27
N ASP A 144 -1.07 -13.38 -18.55
CA ASP A 144 -2.32 -13.03 -19.24
C ASP A 144 -3.41 -14.10 -19.11
N TRP A 145 -3.24 -15.07 -18.19
CA TRP A 145 -4.18 -16.19 -17.98
C TRP A 145 -5.64 -15.75 -17.86
N TRP A 146 -5.89 -14.57 -17.27
CA TRP A 146 -7.24 -14.07 -17.11
C TRP A 146 -7.96 -13.93 -18.46
N TYR A 147 -7.26 -13.50 -19.50
CA TYR A 147 -7.82 -13.31 -20.84
C TYR A 147 -7.78 -14.58 -21.68
N ASP A 148 -6.83 -15.47 -21.40
CA ASP A 148 -6.57 -16.65 -22.22
C ASP A 148 -7.44 -17.85 -21.84
N VAL A 149 -7.71 -18.05 -20.54
CA VAL A 149 -8.36 -19.28 -20.05
C VAL A 149 -9.64 -19.05 -19.24
N THR A 150 -9.94 -17.82 -18.81
CA THR A 150 -11.16 -17.57 -18.03
C THR A 150 -12.41 -17.70 -18.90
N PRO A 151 -13.47 -18.38 -18.41
CA PRO A 151 -14.76 -18.43 -19.08
C PRO A 151 -15.34 -17.03 -19.39
N ARG A 152 -15.90 -16.86 -20.59
CA ARG A 152 -16.38 -15.54 -21.06
C ARG A 152 -17.50 -14.97 -20.20
N ASP A 153 -18.40 -15.81 -19.70
CA ASP A 153 -19.46 -15.44 -18.78
C ASP A 153 -18.92 -14.82 -17.48
N ILE A 154 -17.87 -15.40 -16.92
CA ILE A 154 -17.16 -14.84 -15.77
C ILE A 154 -16.53 -13.49 -16.14
N MET A 155 -15.84 -13.41 -17.28
CA MET A 155 -15.24 -12.15 -17.74
C MET A 155 -16.27 -11.05 -17.96
N TYR A 156 -17.42 -11.35 -18.56
CA TYR A 156 -18.50 -10.38 -18.81
C TYR A 156 -19.10 -9.88 -17.50
N SER A 157 -19.41 -10.77 -16.55
CA SER A 157 -19.95 -10.36 -15.24
C SER A 157 -18.97 -9.49 -14.46
N THR A 158 -17.69 -9.82 -14.53
CA THR A 158 -16.59 -9.05 -13.92
C THR A 158 -16.50 -7.65 -14.53
N PHE A 159 -16.56 -7.54 -15.86
CA PHE A 159 -16.53 -6.27 -16.56
C PHE A 159 -17.73 -5.38 -16.21
N ASP A 160 -18.93 -5.96 -16.17
CA ASP A 160 -20.16 -5.25 -15.83
C ASP A 160 -20.08 -4.66 -14.40
N ARG A 161 -19.69 -5.48 -13.42
CA ARG A 161 -19.47 -5.03 -12.04
C ARG A 161 -18.40 -3.94 -11.93
N ARG A 162 -17.28 -4.10 -12.62
CA ARG A 162 -16.21 -3.10 -12.67
C ARG A 162 -16.67 -1.78 -13.28
N SER A 163 -17.50 -1.83 -14.31
CA SER A 163 -18.06 -0.64 -14.95
C SER A 163 -19.04 0.11 -14.04
N GLY A 164 -19.76 -0.62 -13.17
CA GLY A 164 -20.70 -0.10 -12.19
C GLY A 164 -20.07 0.52 -10.93
N GLU A 165 -18.75 0.38 -10.72
CA GLU A 165 -18.05 0.95 -9.55
C GLU A 165 -18.12 2.49 -9.47
N LYS A 166 -18.57 3.15 -10.54
CA LYS A 166 -18.82 4.59 -10.57
C LYS A 166 -20.00 5.02 -9.68
N GLU A 167 -20.83 4.10 -9.19
CA GLU A 167 -22.00 4.39 -8.34
C GLU A 167 -22.10 3.29 -7.26
N PRO A 168 -21.87 3.50 -5.93
CA PRO A 168 -22.06 4.70 -5.07
C PRO A 168 -20.93 4.97 -4.03
N LYS A 169 -20.97 6.13 -3.34
CA LYS A 169 -19.93 6.59 -2.36
C LYS A 169 -19.72 5.70 -1.12
N TRP A 170 -20.62 4.78 -0.81
CA TRP A 170 -20.58 3.96 0.41
C TRP A 170 -20.05 2.54 0.19
N ARG A 171 -19.72 2.15 -1.05
CA ARG A 171 -18.96 0.91 -1.32
C ARG A 171 -17.48 1.26 -1.39
N GLY A 172 -16.65 0.44 -0.75
CA GLY A 172 -15.19 0.50 -0.95
C GLY A 172 -14.81 0.01 -2.35
N GLN A 173 -13.62 0.39 -2.80
CA GLN A 173 -13.06 -0.14 -4.04
C GLN A 173 -12.68 -1.62 -3.86
N PHE A 174 -12.98 -2.45 -4.86
CA PHE A 174 -12.80 -3.91 -4.76
C PHE A 174 -11.34 -4.35 -5.01
N GLY A 175 -10.65 -3.73 -5.97
CA GLY A 175 -9.26 -4.00 -6.31
C GLY A 175 -8.90 -3.61 -7.74
N ALA A 176 -7.61 -3.64 -8.09
CA ALA A 176 -7.15 -3.24 -9.42
C ALA A 176 -7.31 -4.35 -10.49
N GLU A 177 -7.24 -5.62 -10.08
CA GLU A 177 -7.28 -6.76 -11.00
C GLU A 177 -8.72 -7.28 -11.21
N PRO A 178 -9.02 -7.86 -12.39
CA PRO A 178 -10.35 -8.37 -12.69
C PRO A 178 -10.88 -9.41 -11.67
N ILE A 179 -10.01 -10.28 -11.15
CA ILE A 179 -10.41 -11.32 -10.18
C ILE A 179 -11.07 -10.75 -8.91
N TYR A 180 -10.83 -9.48 -8.57
CA TYR A 180 -11.46 -8.83 -7.41
C TYR A 180 -12.95 -8.51 -7.61
N TYR A 181 -13.47 -8.64 -8.83
CA TYR A 181 -14.89 -8.45 -9.15
C TYR A 181 -15.61 -9.79 -9.42
N THR A 182 -15.00 -10.92 -9.04
CA THR A 182 -15.66 -12.23 -9.06
C THR A 182 -16.35 -12.51 -7.72
N ASP A 183 -17.51 -13.18 -7.78
CA ASP A 183 -18.20 -13.73 -6.60
C ASP A 183 -17.70 -15.14 -6.28
#